data_AF-A0A417P8D2-F1
#
_entry.id   AF-A0A417P8D2-F1
#
_cell.length_a   1.000
_cell.length_b   1.000
_cell.length_c   1.000
_cell.angle_alpha   90.00
_cell.angle_beta   90.00
_cell.angle_gamma   90.00
#
_symmetry.space_group_name_H-M   'P 1'
#
loop_
_entity.id
_entity.type
_entity.pdbx_description
1 polymer ?
#
loop_
_entity_poly.entity_id
_entity_poly.type
_entity_poly.pdbx_seq_one_letter_code
_entity_poly.pdbx_strand_id
1 'polypeptide(L)'
;MIVPRYYENLSVLHENTMPARAYYIPASRRMDNLVEHREESDRMQLLNGTWKFQYFNSIYDIQDSFFEKNYDTENFDEIQVPSVWQMAGYDTHQYTNIRYPFPFDPPYVPQDIPCGAYVHTFEYSRDEKAPKSFLNFEGVDSCFYVWINGSYIGYSQVSHMTSEFDVTDVLQDGT
;
A
#
# COMPACT_ATOMS: atom_id res chain seq x y z
N MET A 1 5.95 -16.85 2.77
CA MET A 1 4.65 -16.23 3.07
C MET A 1 3.66 -16.54 1.96
N ILE A 2 2.54 -17.18 2.29
CA ILE A 2 1.49 -17.49 1.31
C ILE A 2 0.29 -16.62 1.68
N VAL A 3 0.11 -15.52 0.96
CA VAL A 3 -1.14 -14.75 0.98
C VAL A 3 -2.21 -15.46 0.13
N PRO A 4 -3.50 -15.19 0.36
CA PRO A 4 -4.54 -15.62 -0.57
C PRO A 4 -4.21 -15.12 -1.99
N ARG A 5 -4.50 -15.91 -3.03
CA ARG A 5 -4.22 -15.50 -4.42
C ARG A 5 -5.34 -14.62 -4.99
N TYR A 6 -5.63 -13.48 -4.34
CA TYR A 6 -6.68 -12.59 -4.83
C TYR A 6 -6.35 -12.00 -6.21
N TYR A 7 -5.06 -11.83 -6.51
CA TYR A 7 -4.57 -11.36 -7.82
C TYR A 7 -4.88 -12.31 -9.00
N GLU A 8 -5.28 -13.57 -8.75
CA GLU A 8 -5.78 -14.51 -9.76
C GLU A 8 -7.30 -14.77 -9.64
N ASN A 9 -8.01 -14.03 -8.77
CA ASN A 9 -9.43 -14.22 -8.51
C ASN A 9 -10.26 -13.00 -8.92
N LEU A 10 -10.89 -13.09 -10.09
CA LEU A 10 -11.73 -12.01 -10.65
C LEU A 10 -12.96 -11.66 -9.80
N SER A 11 -13.33 -12.49 -8.83
CA SER A 11 -14.44 -12.21 -7.91
C SER A 11 -14.02 -11.37 -6.70
N VAL A 12 -12.72 -11.14 -6.52
CA VAL A 12 -12.14 -10.39 -5.39
C VAL A 12 -11.24 -9.30 -5.94
N LEU A 13 -11.80 -8.09 -6.11
CA LEU A 13 -11.01 -6.91 -6.46
C LEU A 13 -10.41 -6.23 -5.23
N HIS A 14 -11.16 -6.25 -4.13
CA HIS A 14 -10.80 -5.57 -2.90
C HIS A 14 -11.26 -6.41 -1.72
N GLU A 15 -10.49 -6.37 -0.63
CA GLU A 15 -10.85 -6.94 0.65
C GLU A 15 -10.60 -5.90 1.74
N ASN A 16 -11.62 -5.68 2.59
CA ASN A 16 -11.61 -4.72 3.71
C ASN A 16 -11.41 -3.23 3.34
N THR A 17 -11.52 -2.87 2.06
CA THR A 17 -11.53 -1.48 1.64
C THR A 17 -12.86 -0.79 1.99
N MET A 18 -12.79 0.49 2.34
CA MET A 18 -13.95 1.35 2.51
C MET A 18 -14.69 1.55 1.17
N PRO A 19 -16.03 1.72 1.17
CA PRO A 19 -16.77 2.01 -0.04
C PRO A 19 -16.31 3.29 -0.74
N ALA A 20 -16.35 3.30 -2.07
CA ALA A 20 -16.03 4.49 -2.86
C ALA A 20 -16.92 5.68 -2.47
N ARG A 21 -16.29 6.85 -2.32
CA ARG A 21 -16.94 8.11 -1.94
C ARG A 21 -16.30 9.29 -2.65
N ALA A 22 -16.98 10.43 -2.63
CA ALA A 22 -16.36 11.68 -3.08
C ALA A 22 -15.12 11.98 -2.23
N TYR A 23 -14.06 12.41 -2.89
CA TYR A 23 -12.79 12.71 -2.24
C TYR A 23 -12.94 13.93 -1.31
N TYR A 24 -12.47 13.77 -0.07
CA TYR A 24 -12.25 14.86 0.88
C TYR A 24 -11.22 14.41 1.92
N ILE A 25 -10.53 15.39 2.51
CA ILE A 25 -9.70 15.20 3.70
C ILE A 25 -10.42 15.87 4.88
N PRO A 26 -10.68 15.16 5.99
CA PRO A 26 -11.37 15.74 7.14
C PRO A 26 -10.50 16.82 7.78
N ALA A 27 -11.09 17.69 8.61
CA ALA A 27 -10.39 18.69 9.41
C ALA A 27 -11.22 19.03 10.65
N SER A 28 -10.59 19.40 11.77
CA SER A 28 -11.34 19.79 12.98
C SER A 28 -12.05 21.15 12.87
N ARG A 29 -11.60 21.97 11.90
CA ARG A 29 -12.16 23.28 11.59
C ARG A 29 -12.47 23.36 10.11
N ARG A 30 -13.35 24.28 9.76
CA ARG A 30 -13.59 24.64 8.36
C ARG A 30 -12.28 25.13 7.74
N MET A 31 -11.86 24.46 6.67
CA MET A 31 -10.74 24.88 5.84
C MET A 31 -11.34 25.55 4.60
N ASP A 32 -11.22 26.87 4.50
CA ASP A 32 -11.65 27.65 3.32
C ASP A 32 -10.59 27.62 2.19
N ASN A 33 -9.74 26.59 2.18
CA ASN A 33 -8.69 26.40 1.19
C ASN A 33 -9.11 25.34 0.14
N LEU A 34 -8.40 25.32 -0.98
CA LEU A 34 -8.60 24.34 -2.03
C LEU A 34 -8.01 22.98 -1.62
N VAL A 35 -8.45 21.91 -2.29
CA VAL A 35 -7.95 20.54 -2.10
C VAL A 35 -6.42 20.43 -2.23
N GLU A 36 -5.79 21.34 -2.97
CA GLU A 36 -4.34 21.43 -3.14
C GLU A 36 -3.55 21.68 -1.84
N HIS A 37 -4.22 22.20 -0.80
CA HIS A 37 -3.63 22.46 0.51
C HIS A 37 -4.07 21.45 1.57
N ARG A 38 -4.42 20.24 1.16
CA ARG A 38 -4.90 19.16 2.05
C ARG A 38 -3.98 18.83 3.22
N GLU A 39 -2.67 18.98 3.03
CA GLU A 39 -1.65 18.69 4.05
C GLU A 39 -1.70 19.67 5.23
N GLU A 40 -2.40 20.79 5.10
CA GLU A 40 -2.65 21.73 6.19
C GLU A 40 -3.74 21.23 7.17
N SER A 41 -4.40 20.11 6.86
CA SER A 41 -5.38 19.52 7.75
C SER A 41 -4.73 18.93 8.99
N ASP A 42 -5.30 19.23 10.16
CA ASP A 42 -4.93 18.62 11.44
C ASP A 42 -5.41 17.17 11.60
N ARG A 43 -6.04 16.61 10.55
CA ARG A 43 -6.54 15.23 10.49
C ARG A 43 -5.85 14.42 9.40
N MET A 44 -4.73 14.92 8.88
CA MET A 44 -3.92 14.25 7.86
C MET A 44 -2.50 14.05 8.36
N GLN A 45 -1.98 12.84 8.16
CA GLN A 45 -0.58 12.52 8.36
C GLN A 45 -0.04 11.94 7.05
N LEU A 46 0.98 12.57 6.49
CA LEU A 46 1.61 12.10 5.27
C LEU A 46 2.60 10.98 5.60
N LEU A 47 2.48 9.84 4.90
CA LEU A 47 3.40 8.71 5.03
C LEU A 47 4.38 8.62 3.84
N ASN A 48 4.41 9.63 2.96
CA ASN A 48 5.41 9.73 1.90
C ASN A 48 6.81 9.95 2.49
N GLY A 49 7.83 9.51 1.76
CA GLY A 49 9.23 9.65 2.15
C GLY A 49 10.01 8.37 1.89
N THR A 50 11.04 8.13 2.71
CA THR A 50 11.88 6.95 2.59
C THR A 50 11.26 5.74 3.29
N TRP A 51 11.07 4.65 2.56
CA TRP A 51 10.58 3.38 3.07
C TRP A 51 11.69 2.32 2.92
N LYS A 52 11.72 1.35 3.83
CA LYS A 52 12.53 0.14 3.66
C LYS A 52 11.92 -0.70 2.54
N PHE A 53 12.76 -1.24 1.68
CA PHE A 53 12.33 -1.92 0.46
C PHE A 53 13.17 -3.16 0.18
N GLN A 54 12.50 -4.22 -0.23
CA GLN A 54 13.15 -5.42 -0.75
C GLN A 54 12.43 -5.91 -2.01
N TYR A 55 13.20 -6.13 -3.06
CA TYR A 55 12.72 -6.65 -4.33
C TYR A 55 12.84 -8.17 -4.39
N PHE A 56 11.82 -8.82 -4.95
CA PHE A 56 11.76 -10.27 -5.16
C PHE A 56 11.35 -10.57 -6.59
N ASN A 57 11.89 -11.64 -7.18
CA ASN A 57 11.50 -12.06 -8.55
C ASN A 57 10.15 -12.77 -8.57
N SER A 58 9.70 -13.26 -7.42
CA SER A 58 8.43 -13.94 -7.25
C SER A 58 7.86 -13.72 -5.85
N ILE A 59 6.53 -13.74 -5.74
CA ILE A 59 5.84 -13.79 -4.45
C ILE A 59 6.25 -15.00 -3.62
N TYR A 60 6.66 -16.10 -4.25
CA TYR A 60 7.11 -17.32 -3.57
C TYR A 60 8.51 -17.17 -2.94
N ASP A 61 9.30 -16.19 -3.37
CA ASP A 61 10.61 -15.89 -2.79
C ASP A 61 10.48 -15.14 -1.46
N ILE A 62 9.32 -14.55 -1.18
CA ILE A 62 9.00 -13.92 0.09
C ILE A 62 8.72 -15.03 1.11
N GLN A 63 9.76 -15.55 1.76
CA GLN A 63 9.60 -16.65 2.73
C GLN A 63 9.28 -16.13 4.13
N ASP A 64 9.90 -15.02 4.50
CA ASP A 64 9.85 -14.44 5.84
C ASP A 64 8.59 -13.61 6.10
N SER A 65 8.28 -13.40 7.38
CA SER A 65 7.12 -12.61 7.82
C SER A 65 7.53 -11.15 8.05
N PHE A 66 7.93 -10.46 6.97
CA PHE A 66 8.45 -9.09 7.03
C PHE A 66 7.47 -8.05 7.61
N PHE A 67 6.18 -8.38 7.66
CA PHE A 67 5.12 -7.54 8.21
C PHE A 67 5.04 -7.55 9.75
N GLU A 68 5.79 -8.44 10.42
CA GLU A 68 5.80 -8.56 11.88
C GLU A 68 6.49 -7.35 12.52
N LYS A 69 5.96 -6.88 13.67
CA LYS A 69 6.41 -5.62 14.32
C LYS A 69 7.91 -5.57 14.60
N ASN A 70 8.53 -6.71 14.91
CA ASN A 70 9.94 -6.81 15.27
C ASN A 70 10.79 -7.49 14.19
N TYR A 71 10.30 -7.52 12.94
CA TYR A 71 11.08 -8.06 11.85
C TYR A 71 12.29 -7.16 11.56
N ASP A 72 13.46 -7.79 11.42
CA ASP A 72 14.69 -7.07 11.15
C ASP A 72 14.79 -6.69 9.66
N THR A 73 14.70 -5.40 9.39
CA THR A 73 14.84 -4.83 8.05
C THR A 73 16.21 -4.20 7.82
N GLU A 74 17.25 -4.53 8.60
CA GLU A 74 18.61 -3.97 8.43
C GLU A 74 19.18 -4.23 7.03
N ASN A 75 18.84 -5.37 6.43
CA ASN A 75 19.30 -5.76 5.09
C ASN A 75 18.39 -5.23 3.96
N PHE A 76 17.35 -4.45 4.28
CA PHE A 76 16.49 -3.86 3.26
C PHE A 76 17.13 -2.59 2.71
N ASP A 77 16.96 -2.39 1.41
CA ASP A 77 17.30 -1.13 0.77
C ASP A 77 16.33 -0.02 1.21
N GLU A 78 16.55 1.19 0.71
CA GLU A 78 15.68 2.34 0.93
C GLU A 78 15.15 2.86 -0.40
N ILE A 79 13.84 3.13 -0.47
CA ILE A 79 13.18 3.66 -1.66
C ILE A 79 12.31 4.87 -1.31
N GLN A 80 12.22 5.83 -2.23
CA GLN A 80 11.31 6.96 -2.10
C GLN A 80 9.87 6.55 -2.44
N VAL A 81 8.91 6.95 -1.62
CA VAL A 81 7.48 6.77 -1.88
C VAL A 81 6.82 8.15 -1.94
N PRO A 82 6.07 8.48 -3.02
CA PRO A 82 5.72 7.61 -4.15
C PRO A 82 6.86 7.51 -5.18
N SER A 83 7.05 6.33 -5.77
CA SER A 83 7.87 6.10 -6.96
C SER A 83 7.46 4.79 -7.64
N VAL A 84 8.04 4.52 -8.81
CA VAL A 84 8.04 3.18 -9.42
C VAL A 84 9.43 2.58 -9.25
N TRP A 85 9.52 1.33 -8.79
CA TRP A 85 10.81 0.73 -8.42
C TRP A 85 11.76 0.59 -9.62
N GLN A 86 11.25 0.56 -10.85
CA GLN A 86 12.04 0.54 -12.08
C GLN A 86 12.91 1.79 -12.22
N MET A 87 12.46 2.93 -11.68
CA MET A 87 13.26 4.16 -11.66
C MET A 87 14.30 4.17 -10.54
N ALA A 88 14.18 3.26 -9.56
CA ALA A 88 15.16 3.06 -8.49
C ALA A 88 16.20 1.97 -8.83
N GLY A 89 16.14 1.37 -10.02
CA GLY A 89 17.11 0.38 -10.50
C GLY A 89 16.71 -1.08 -10.32
N TYR A 90 15.48 -1.36 -9.87
CA TYR A 90 14.94 -2.71 -9.75
C TYR A 90 14.14 -3.09 -10.99
N ASP A 91 14.27 -4.32 -11.47
CA ASP A 91 13.59 -4.78 -12.69
C ASP A 91 13.88 -3.88 -13.92
N THR A 92 13.05 -3.99 -14.97
CA THR A 92 13.21 -3.30 -16.24
C THR A 92 11.90 -2.66 -16.67
N HIS A 93 11.99 -1.54 -17.39
CA HIS A 93 10.82 -0.91 -17.99
C HIS A 93 10.32 -1.73 -19.18
N GLN A 94 9.02 -1.97 -19.23
CA GLN A 94 8.38 -2.68 -20.33
C GLN A 94 7.48 -1.73 -21.10
N TYR A 95 7.64 -1.68 -22.43
CA TYR A 95 6.78 -0.90 -23.31
C TYR A 95 6.22 -1.82 -24.39
N THR A 96 4.91 -2.04 -24.35
CA THR A 96 4.17 -2.87 -25.31
C THR A 96 2.94 -2.12 -25.78
N ASN A 97 2.62 -2.21 -27.07
CA ASN A 97 1.44 -1.54 -27.62
C ASN A 97 0.14 -2.33 -27.37
N ILE A 98 0.06 -3.56 -27.89
CA ILE A 98 -1.18 -4.38 -27.86
C ILE A 98 -1.02 -5.65 -27.02
N ARG A 99 0.15 -6.29 -27.07
CA ARG A 99 0.39 -7.56 -26.39
C ARG A 99 0.65 -7.31 -24.91
N TYR A 100 0.13 -8.17 -24.05
CA TYR A 100 0.60 -8.25 -22.67
C TYR A 100 2.11 -8.56 -22.64
N PRO A 101 2.86 -8.01 -21.67
CA PRO A 101 4.27 -8.34 -21.51
C PRO A 101 4.49 -9.74 -20.92
N PHE A 102 3.42 -10.45 -20.59
CA PHE A 102 3.39 -11.82 -20.08
C PHE A 102 2.38 -12.68 -20.87
N PRO A 103 2.44 -14.03 -20.75
CA PRO A 103 1.46 -14.94 -21.36
C PRO A 103 0.01 -14.57 -21.03
N PHE A 104 -0.84 -14.47 -22.05
CA PHE A 104 -2.25 -14.13 -21.87
C PHE A 104 -3.08 -15.39 -21.58
N ASP A 105 -3.30 -15.69 -20.30
CA ASP A 105 -4.13 -16.81 -19.83
C ASP A 105 -5.02 -16.43 -18.62
N PRO A 106 -6.03 -15.55 -18.79
CA PRO A 106 -6.81 -15.05 -17.66
C PRO A 106 -7.59 -16.17 -16.92
N PRO A 107 -7.68 -16.10 -15.57
CA PRO A 107 -7.19 -15.02 -14.71
C PRO A 107 -5.76 -15.23 -14.19
N TYR A 108 -5.03 -16.19 -14.74
CA TYR A 108 -3.73 -16.60 -14.25
C TYR A 108 -2.63 -15.63 -14.70
N VAL A 109 -1.64 -15.46 -13.81
CA VAL A 109 -0.40 -14.73 -14.09
C VAL A 109 0.79 -15.66 -13.93
N PRO A 110 1.95 -15.37 -14.55
CA PRO A 110 3.16 -16.13 -14.30
C PRO A 110 3.51 -16.18 -12.81
N GLN A 111 4.22 -17.24 -12.39
CA GLN A 111 4.65 -17.38 -10.99
C GLN A 111 5.86 -16.51 -10.68
N ASP A 112 6.69 -16.23 -11.68
CA ASP A 112 7.87 -15.38 -11.69
C ASP A 112 7.51 -13.90 -11.92
N ILE A 113 6.44 -13.43 -11.25
CA ILE A 113 6.06 -12.02 -11.26
C ILE A 113 6.76 -11.27 -10.12
N PRO A 114 7.50 -10.19 -10.44
CA PRO A 114 8.19 -9.38 -9.44
C PRO A 114 7.28 -8.87 -8.33
N CYS A 115 7.81 -8.88 -7.11
CA CYS A 115 7.14 -8.38 -5.92
C CYS A 115 8.05 -7.42 -5.15
N GLY A 116 7.46 -6.37 -4.58
CA GLY A 116 8.16 -5.43 -3.70
C GLY A 116 7.59 -5.52 -2.28
N ALA A 117 8.45 -5.80 -1.30
CA ALA A 117 8.11 -5.67 0.11
C ALA A 117 8.48 -4.27 0.59
N TYR A 118 7.51 -3.53 1.11
CA TYR A 118 7.66 -2.18 1.61
C TYR A 118 7.40 -2.16 3.11
N VAL A 119 8.31 -1.56 3.89
CA VAL A 119 8.17 -1.40 5.34
C VAL A 119 8.43 0.06 5.73
N HIS A 120 7.54 0.61 6.54
CA HIS A 120 7.67 1.97 7.05
C HIS A 120 7.16 2.04 8.48
N THR A 121 7.90 2.79 9.29
CA THR A 121 7.60 3.04 10.69
C THR A 121 7.19 4.50 10.83
N PHE A 122 6.09 4.75 11.52
CA PHE A 122 5.56 6.09 11.72
C PHE A 122 5.06 6.25 13.15
N GLU A 123 5.16 7.47 13.67
CA GLU A 123 4.58 7.81 14.97
C GLU A 123 3.08 8.04 14.84
N TYR A 124 2.31 7.53 15.77
CA TYR A 124 0.88 7.77 15.88
C TYR A 124 0.52 8.23 17.29
N SER A 125 -0.38 9.20 17.38
CA SER A 125 -0.95 9.66 18.65
C SER A 125 -2.46 9.81 18.48
N ARG A 126 -3.21 9.02 19.24
CA ARG A 126 -4.67 9.00 19.19
C ARG A 126 -5.23 10.35 19.64
N ASP A 127 -6.06 10.96 18.79
CA ASP A 127 -6.85 12.13 19.17
C ASP A 127 -8.28 11.70 19.51
N GLU A 128 -8.70 11.95 20.75
CA GLU A 128 -10.06 11.69 21.24
C GLU A 128 -11.15 12.37 20.39
N LYS A 129 -10.83 13.48 19.72
CA LYS A 129 -11.74 14.22 18.83
C LYS A 129 -11.80 13.66 17.41
N ALA A 130 -10.88 12.75 17.05
CA ALA A 130 -10.91 12.00 15.80
C ALA A 130 -10.83 10.50 16.10
N PRO A 131 -11.95 9.90 16.55
CA PRO A 131 -11.98 8.52 17.04
C PRO A 131 -11.80 7.46 15.94
N LYS A 132 -11.67 7.88 14.67
CA LYS A 132 -11.50 7.00 13.52
C LYS A 132 -10.23 7.38 12.76
N SER A 133 -9.48 6.39 12.34
CA SER A 133 -8.26 6.55 11.55
C SER A 133 -8.32 5.64 10.33
N PHE A 134 -7.98 6.21 9.17
CA PHE A 134 -8.04 5.51 7.90
C PHE A 134 -6.66 5.57 7.23
N LEU A 135 -6.20 4.43 6.70
CA LEU A 135 -5.02 4.37 5.86
C LEU A 135 -5.44 4.51 4.40
N ASN A 136 -4.84 5.44 3.69
CA ASN A 136 -5.22 5.79 2.32
C ASN A 136 -4.04 5.65 1.37
N PHE A 137 -4.22 4.82 0.33
CA PHE A 137 -3.30 4.70 -0.80
C PHE A 137 -3.96 5.34 -2.02
N GLU A 138 -3.35 6.40 -2.56
CA GLU A 138 -3.93 7.12 -3.72
C GLU A 138 -3.74 6.39 -5.05
N GLY A 139 -2.83 5.43 -5.11
CA GLY A 139 -2.62 4.52 -6.24
C GLY A 139 -1.43 3.58 -5.97
N VAL A 140 -1.60 2.30 -6.30
CA VAL A 140 -0.56 1.26 -6.16
C VAL A 140 -0.68 0.31 -7.34
N ASP A 141 0.42 0.08 -8.07
CA ASP A 141 0.42 -0.76 -9.26
C ASP A 141 1.10 -2.12 -8.99
N SER A 142 0.48 -3.27 -9.28
CA SER A 142 -0.87 -3.50 -9.85
C SER A 142 -1.92 -3.95 -8.83
N CYS A 143 -1.46 -4.52 -7.72
CA CYS A 143 -2.24 -4.88 -6.56
C CYS A 143 -1.32 -4.96 -5.33
N PHE A 144 -1.90 -4.98 -4.13
CA PHE A 144 -1.12 -5.04 -2.91
C PHE A 144 -1.91 -5.63 -1.75
N TYR A 145 -1.16 -6.15 -0.78
CA TYR A 145 -1.62 -6.57 0.53
C TYR A 145 -1.02 -5.61 1.56
N VAL A 146 -1.78 -5.28 2.60
CA VAL A 146 -1.33 -4.35 3.64
C VAL A 146 -1.50 -4.96 5.02
N TRP A 147 -0.50 -4.71 5.86
CA TRP A 147 -0.46 -5.08 7.28
C TRP A 147 -0.06 -3.87 8.11
N ILE A 148 -0.54 -3.81 9.35
CA ILE A 148 -0.11 -2.85 10.37
C ILE A 148 0.13 -3.62 11.67
N ASN A 149 1.29 -3.44 12.31
CA ASN A 149 1.63 -4.12 13.57
C ASN A 149 1.45 -5.65 13.50
N GLY A 150 1.85 -6.28 12.39
CA GLY A 150 1.67 -7.73 12.14
C GLY A 150 0.24 -8.16 11.78
N SER A 151 -0.75 -7.27 11.93
CA SER A 151 -2.15 -7.57 11.65
C SER A 151 -2.48 -7.31 10.18
N TYR A 152 -3.09 -8.28 9.52
CA TYR A 152 -3.56 -8.14 8.14
C TYR A 152 -4.72 -7.14 8.08
N ILE A 153 -4.60 -6.15 7.20
CA ILE A 153 -5.60 -5.09 7.03
C ILE A 153 -6.48 -5.35 5.83
N GLY A 154 -5.90 -5.72 4.69
CA GLY A 154 -6.69 -5.99 3.49
C GLY A 154 -5.88 -6.11 2.21
N TYR A 155 -6.61 -6.14 1.11
CA TYR A 155 -6.11 -6.29 -0.24
C TYR A 155 -6.82 -5.32 -1.19
N SER A 156 -6.11 -4.85 -2.21
CA SER A 156 -6.72 -4.10 -3.30
C SER A 156 -5.97 -4.29 -4.61
N GLN A 157 -6.70 -4.25 -5.73
CA GLN A 157 -6.18 -4.15 -7.09
C GLN A 157 -6.92 -3.03 -7.83
N VAL A 158 -6.38 -2.59 -8.98
CA VAL A 158 -6.75 -1.37 -9.75
C VAL A 158 -5.84 -0.19 -9.41
N SER A 159 -4.83 0.05 -10.25
CA SER A 159 -3.71 0.93 -9.95
C SER A 159 -4.05 2.42 -9.86
N HIS A 160 -5.06 2.87 -10.61
CA HIS A 160 -5.47 4.28 -10.67
C HIS A 160 -6.71 4.56 -9.81
N MET A 161 -6.76 3.96 -8.62
CA MET A 161 -7.86 4.10 -7.67
C MET A 161 -7.34 4.27 -6.24
N THR A 162 -8.02 5.13 -5.49
CA THR A 162 -7.82 5.26 -4.04
C THR A 162 -8.30 4.01 -3.31
N SER A 163 -7.44 3.40 -2.50
CA SER A 163 -7.78 2.32 -1.59
C SER A 163 -7.69 2.82 -0.14
N GLU A 164 -8.83 2.82 0.56
CA GLU A 164 -8.94 3.31 1.94
C GLU A 164 -9.30 2.16 2.88
N PHE A 165 -8.66 2.06 4.04
CA PHE A 165 -8.90 1.01 5.04
C PHE A 165 -9.15 1.64 6.41
N ASP A 166 -10.17 1.17 7.15
CA ASP A 166 -10.33 1.53 8.58
C ASP A 166 -9.27 0.79 9.40
N VAL A 167 -8.37 1.53 10.03
CA VAL A 167 -7.24 0.99 10.82
C VAL A 167 -7.35 1.37 12.29
N THR A 168 -8.50 1.88 12.71
CA THR A 168 -8.73 2.44 14.06
C THR A 168 -8.36 1.48 15.19
N ASP A 169 -8.67 0.20 15.01
CA ASP A 169 -8.54 -0.81 16.08
C ASP A 169 -7.14 -1.48 16.12
N VAL A 170 -6.34 -1.32 15.06
CA VAL A 170 -4.99 -1.91 14.96
C VAL A 170 -3.86 -0.94 15.31
N LEU A 171 -4.16 0.36 15.34
CA LEU A 171 -3.21 1.40 15.70
C LEU A 171 -2.96 1.46 17.20
N GLN A 172 -1.70 1.68 17.57
CA GLN A 172 -1.21 1.83 18.94
C GLN A 172 -0.51 3.19 19.06
N ASP A 173 -0.60 3.83 20.23
CA ASP A 173 0.12 5.08 20.47
C ASP A 173 1.64 4.86 20.47
N GLY A 174 2.37 5.81 19.88
CA GLY A 174 3.81 5.74 19.65
C GLY A 174 4.15 5.10 18.30
N THR A 175 5.19 4.28 18.32
CA THR A 175 5.80 3.60 17.15
C THR A 175 5.23 2.20 16.88
#